data_AF-A0A6J2UCX7-F1
#
_entry.id   AF-A0A6J2UCX7-F1
#
_cell.length_a   1.000
_cell.length_b   1.000
_cell.length_c   1.000
_cell.angle_alpha   90.00
_cell.angle_beta   90.00
_cell.angle_gamma   90.00
#
_symmetry.space_group_name_H-M   'P 1'
#
loop_
_entity.id
_entity.type
_entity.pdbx_description
1 polymer ?
#
loop_
_entity_poly.entity_id
_entity_poly.type
_entity_poly.pdbx_seq_one_letter_code
_entity_poly.pdbx_strand_id
1 'polypeptide(L)'
;MQQSTKFHSKLSAQVASKKKNILNVRPAVHALILEMLLPRIHMLRQIVWTRIVPETRMDEADGDVDWWPDYAVYSHTHAITDMKGLLCFAQDSMKGMPDEMTAIAVRFHRMYDEVKHQMRRLTRSRYRLVLSLIKDIVEFVRSCHRHCDVLLEERRKLYERANATRETGDRIRLKIFDEHTFVQLHSKMSNLKSFAQEFCDLFEPGDIELLPPASAASSGSSKRTKAVL
;
A
#
# COMPACT_ATOMS: atom_id res chain seq x y z
N MET A 1 -8.17 -9.23 -11.58
CA MET A 1 -7.54 -10.07 -10.52
C MET A 1 -6.04 -10.39 -10.75
N GLN A 2 -5.54 -10.56 -11.99
CA GLN A 2 -4.14 -10.96 -12.23
C GLN A 2 -3.04 -9.95 -11.83
N GLN A 3 -3.30 -8.64 -11.78
CA GLN A 3 -2.29 -7.65 -11.37
C GLN A 3 -2.03 -7.65 -9.87
N SER A 4 -3.08 -7.82 -9.05
CA SER A 4 -2.96 -7.86 -7.58
C SER A 4 -2.17 -9.08 -7.09
N THR A 5 -2.35 -10.24 -7.73
CA THR A 5 -1.60 -11.46 -7.41
C THR A 5 -0.14 -11.39 -7.87
N LYS A 6 0.16 -10.73 -9.00
CA LYS A 6 1.54 -10.48 -9.46
C LYS A 6 2.29 -9.49 -8.58
N PHE A 7 1.60 -8.48 -8.05
CA PHE A 7 2.16 -7.49 -7.13
C PHE A 7 2.52 -8.12 -5.79
N HIS A 8 1.60 -8.89 -5.20
CA HIS A 8 1.83 -9.59 -3.93
C HIS A 8 2.89 -10.71 -4.08
N SER A 9 2.92 -11.45 -5.19
CA SER A 9 3.89 -12.54 -5.37
C SER A 9 5.33 -12.03 -5.58
N LYS A 10 5.52 -10.92 -6.29
CA LYS A 10 6.84 -10.28 -6.44
C LYS A 10 7.39 -9.77 -5.10
N LEU A 11 6.52 -9.22 -4.25
CA LEU A 11 6.90 -8.65 -2.97
C LEU A 11 7.10 -9.73 -1.89
N SER A 12 6.15 -10.65 -1.74
CA SER A 12 6.24 -11.74 -0.76
C SER A 12 7.41 -12.68 -1.02
N ALA A 13 7.78 -12.94 -2.29
CA ALA A 13 8.98 -13.71 -2.62
C ALA A 13 10.28 -13.00 -2.18
N GLN A 14 10.28 -11.68 -2.08
CA GLN A 14 11.46 -10.89 -1.72
C GLN A 14 11.54 -10.60 -0.21
N VAL A 15 10.38 -10.44 0.44
CA VAL A 15 10.22 -10.26 1.89
C VAL A 15 10.50 -11.56 2.66
N ALA A 16 10.29 -12.74 2.08
CA ALA A 16 10.70 -14.01 2.70
C ALA A 16 12.22 -14.09 3.00
N SER A 17 13.04 -13.17 2.49
CA SER A 17 14.48 -13.06 2.78
C SER A 17 14.88 -11.92 3.74
N LYS A 18 13.92 -11.43 4.56
CA LYS A 18 13.97 -10.23 5.45
C LYS A 18 15.33 -9.82 6.04
N LYS A 19 16.22 -10.73 6.44
CA LYS A 19 17.55 -10.36 6.98
C LYS A 19 18.60 -9.95 5.94
N LYS A 20 18.40 -10.18 4.64
CA LYS A 20 19.40 -9.93 3.59
C LYS A 20 19.13 -8.71 2.71
N ASN A 21 17.98 -8.05 2.80
CA ASN A 21 17.55 -7.04 1.81
C ASN A 21 17.38 -5.61 2.33
N ILE A 22 17.67 -5.36 3.61
CA ILE A 22 17.61 -4.01 4.19
C ILE A 22 18.58 -3.08 3.43
N LEU A 23 18.13 -1.86 3.17
CA LEU A 23 18.88 -0.81 2.52
C LEU A 23 19.14 0.33 3.50
N ASN A 24 20.41 0.55 3.82
CA ASN A 24 20.82 1.73 4.58
C ASN A 24 20.60 2.98 3.74
N VAL A 25 19.85 3.93 4.29
CA VAL A 25 19.61 5.23 3.67
C VAL A 25 19.91 6.33 4.67
N ARG A 26 20.22 7.53 4.14
CA ARG A 26 20.45 8.70 4.99
C ARG A 26 19.22 8.92 5.91
N PRO A 27 19.40 9.27 7.19
CA PRO A 27 18.29 9.44 8.14
C PRO A 27 17.17 10.37 7.65
N ALA A 28 17.51 11.44 6.93
CA ALA A 28 16.52 12.37 6.35
C ALA A 28 15.62 11.72 5.28
N VAL A 29 16.13 10.73 4.53
CA VAL A 29 15.35 9.98 3.54
C VAL A 29 14.45 8.97 4.25
N HIS A 30 14.97 8.27 5.26
CA HIS A 30 14.19 7.37 6.10
C HIS A 30 13.02 8.10 6.80
N ALA A 31 13.30 9.25 7.43
CA ALA A 31 12.29 10.06 8.10
C ALA A 31 11.17 10.49 7.14
N LEU A 32 11.51 10.92 5.92
CA LEU A 32 10.53 11.27 4.90
C LEU A 32 9.63 10.08 4.51
N ILE A 33 10.22 8.89 4.32
CA ILE A 33 9.43 7.68 3.98
C ILE A 33 8.39 7.43 5.06
N LEU A 34 8.78 7.48 6.33
CA LEU A 34 7.88 7.25 7.45
C LEU A 34 6.82 8.35 7.57
N GLU A 35 7.22 9.62 7.44
CA GLU A 35 6.32 10.77 7.48
C GLU A 35 5.21 10.67 6.43
N MET A 36 5.54 10.18 5.23
CA MET A 36 4.58 10.02 4.15
C MET A 36 3.72 8.75 4.28
N LEU A 37 4.32 7.61 4.63
CA LEU A 37 3.62 6.32 4.56
C LEU A 37 2.91 5.91 5.85
N LEU A 38 3.39 6.29 7.03
CA LEU A 38 2.75 5.89 8.29
C LEU A 38 1.29 6.39 8.41
N PRO A 39 0.97 7.65 8.06
CA PRO A 39 -0.42 8.11 8.06
C PRO A 39 -1.30 7.28 7.12
N ARG A 40 -0.77 6.93 5.93
CA ARG A 40 -1.48 6.11 4.94
C ARG A 40 -1.77 4.70 5.46
N ILE A 41 -0.78 4.07 6.09
CA ILE A 41 -0.92 2.76 6.72
C ILE A 41 -2.01 2.80 7.81
N HIS A 42 -2.09 3.89 8.59
CA HIS A 42 -3.11 4.06 9.61
C HIS A 42 -4.52 4.14 9.01
N MET A 43 -4.72 4.96 7.98
CA MET A 43 -6.02 5.07 7.29
C MET A 43 -6.43 3.74 6.65
N LEU A 44 -5.50 3.07 5.95
CA LEU A 44 -5.78 1.76 5.35
C LEU A 44 -6.14 0.70 6.39
N ARG A 45 -5.54 0.77 7.59
CA ARG A 45 -5.89 -0.11 8.71
C ARG A 45 -7.32 0.12 9.19
N GLN A 46 -7.79 1.36 9.24
CA GLN A 46 -9.17 1.67 9.63
C GLN A 46 -10.18 1.04 8.65
N ILE A 47 -9.87 1.03 7.35
CA ILE A 47 -10.68 0.32 6.33
C ILE A 47 -10.69 -1.18 6.60
N VAL A 48 -9.51 -1.78 6.80
CA VAL A 48 -9.35 -3.23 7.03
C VAL A 48 -10.00 -3.70 8.34
N TRP A 49 -10.35 -2.78 9.24
CA TRP A 49 -11.07 -3.10 10.48
C TRP A 49 -12.59 -3.00 10.38
N THR A 50 -13.10 -2.53 9.26
CA THR A 50 -14.54 -2.50 9.00
C THR A 50 -15.10 -3.91 8.82
N ARG A 51 -16.37 -4.10 9.16
CA ARG A 51 -17.13 -5.34 8.98
C ARG A 51 -18.51 -5.00 8.45
N ILE A 52 -19.05 -5.83 7.57
CA ILE A 52 -20.50 -5.83 7.29
C ILE A 52 -21.16 -6.62 8.42
N VAL A 53 -22.15 -6.02 9.08
CA VAL A 53 -22.94 -6.64 10.14
C VAL A 53 -24.43 -6.52 9.82
N PRO A 54 -25.25 -7.52 10.17
CA PRO A 54 -26.69 -7.38 10.06
C PRO A 54 -27.16 -6.26 10.99
N GLU A 55 -27.98 -5.35 10.46
CA GLU A 55 -28.59 -4.29 11.25
C GLU A 55 -29.79 -4.90 11.98
N THR A 56 -29.66 -5.06 13.30
CA THR A 56 -30.76 -5.54 14.14
C THR A 56 -31.73 -4.38 14.33
N ARG A 57 -32.92 -4.51 13.75
CA ARG A 57 -34.00 -3.55 13.96
C ARG A 57 -34.45 -3.68 15.41
N MET A 58 -34.34 -2.60 16.16
CA MET A 58 -35.05 -2.52 17.43
C MET A 58 -36.54 -2.46 17.09
N ASP A 59 -37.30 -3.40 17.65
CA ASP A 59 -38.72 -3.60 17.40
C ASP A 59 -39.51 -2.29 17.56
N GLU A 60 -39.86 -1.63 16.47
CA GLU A 60 -40.83 -0.54 16.47
C GLU A 60 -41.98 -0.86 15.51
N ALA A 61 -43.18 -0.82 16.10
CA ALA A 61 -44.43 -1.32 15.58
C ALA A 61 -45.16 -0.27 14.74
N ASP A 62 -44.65 0.01 13.54
CA ASP A 62 -45.40 0.84 12.58
C ASP A 62 -45.54 0.17 11.20
N GLY A 63 -46.74 0.23 10.63
CA GLY A 63 -47.22 -0.65 9.56
C GLY A 63 -46.64 -0.42 8.15
N ASP A 64 -45.62 0.42 8.01
CA ASP A 64 -44.91 0.69 6.74
C ASP A 64 -43.42 0.30 6.82
N VAL A 65 -43.12 -0.70 7.66
CA VAL A 65 -41.75 -1.20 7.84
C VAL A 65 -41.34 -1.97 6.59
N ASP A 66 -40.41 -1.37 5.86
CA ASP A 66 -39.63 -1.98 4.80
C ASP A 66 -39.04 -3.32 5.28
N TRP A 67 -39.69 -4.47 5.09
CA TRP A 67 -39.31 -5.78 5.66
C TRP A 67 -37.91 -6.31 5.28
N TRP A 68 -37.15 -5.57 4.48
CA TRP A 68 -35.87 -6.00 3.92
C TRP A 68 -34.73 -5.99 4.97
N PRO A 69 -33.98 -7.09 5.19
CA PRO A 69 -33.03 -7.18 6.32
C PRO A 69 -31.78 -6.34 6.10
N ASP A 70 -31.69 -5.14 6.68
CA ASP A 70 -30.57 -4.21 6.45
C ASP A 70 -29.23 -4.70 7.01
N TYR A 71 -28.16 -4.13 6.46
CA TYR A 71 -26.80 -4.35 6.93
C TYR A 71 -26.16 -2.98 7.16
N ALA A 72 -25.30 -2.91 8.18
CA ALA A 72 -24.48 -1.75 8.45
C ALA A 72 -23.01 -2.08 8.19
N VAL A 73 -22.22 -1.06 7.83
CA VAL A 73 -20.77 -1.14 7.93
C VAL A 73 -20.42 -0.72 9.35
N TYR A 74 -19.72 -1.59 10.08
CA TYR A 74 -19.29 -1.34 11.44
C TYR A 74 -17.76 -1.21 11.50
N SER A 75 -17.27 -0.21 12.23
CA SER A 75 -15.87 -0.12 12.64
C SER A 75 -15.77 0.38 14.08
N HIS A 76 -14.97 -0.31 14.88
CA HIS A 76 -14.72 0.05 16.28
C HIS A 76 -13.79 1.27 16.42
N THR A 77 -13.16 1.72 15.34
CA THR A 77 -12.16 2.80 15.34
C THR A 77 -12.56 4.03 14.53
N HIS A 78 -13.60 3.93 13.70
CA HIS A 78 -14.01 5.02 12.82
C HIS A 78 -15.51 4.99 12.56
N ALA A 79 -16.14 6.15 12.42
CA ALA A 79 -17.56 6.29 12.19
C ALA A 79 -17.92 6.10 10.69
N ILE A 80 -17.62 4.92 10.14
CA ILE A 80 -18.11 4.49 8.84
C ILE A 80 -19.34 3.64 9.09
N THR A 81 -20.49 4.05 8.57
CA THR A 81 -21.77 3.38 8.81
C THR A 81 -22.34 2.71 7.57
N ASP A 82 -21.91 3.11 6.37
CA ASP A 82 -22.41 2.58 5.10
C ASP A 82 -21.31 2.34 4.06
N MET A 83 -21.70 1.69 2.96
CA MET A 83 -20.78 1.31 1.89
C MET A 83 -20.33 2.51 1.05
N LYS A 84 -21.14 3.57 0.95
CA LYS A 84 -20.76 4.82 0.26
C LYS A 84 -19.63 5.52 1.01
N GLY A 85 -19.80 5.71 2.32
CA GLY A 85 -18.81 6.28 3.22
C GLY A 85 -17.52 5.47 3.22
N LEU A 86 -17.61 4.13 3.19
CA LEU A 86 -16.43 3.28 3.08
C LEU A 86 -15.67 3.48 1.77
N LEU A 87 -16.37 3.60 0.63
CA LEU A 87 -15.75 3.88 -0.67
C LEU A 87 -15.09 5.26 -0.72
N CYS A 88 -15.77 6.30 -0.24
CA CYS A 88 -15.20 7.65 -0.13
C CYS A 88 -13.95 7.67 0.77
N PHE A 89 -14.04 7.04 1.93
CA PHE A 89 -12.91 6.95 2.86
C PHE A 89 -11.72 6.20 2.25
N ALA A 90 -11.97 5.15 1.46
CA ALA A 90 -10.92 4.47 0.71
C ALA A 90 -10.25 5.38 -0.32
N GLN A 91 -11.01 6.18 -1.07
CA GLN A 91 -10.42 7.16 -2.00
C GLN A 91 -9.55 8.18 -1.28
N ASP A 92 -10.04 8.75 -0.19
CA ASP A 92 -9.30 9.73 0.60
C ASP A 92 -8.01 9.16 1.19
N SER A 93 -8.03 7.89 1.62
CA SER A 93 -6.83 7.20 2.13
C SER A 93 -5.72 7.10 1.09
N MET A 94 -6.08 6.99 -0.19
CA MET A 94 -5.17 6.86 -1.33
C MET A 94 -4.77 8.21 -1.95
N LYS A 95 -5.51 9.28 -1.65
CA LYS A 95 -5.33 10.60 -2.26
C LYS A 95 -3.96 11.19 -1.91
N GLY A 96 -3.21 11.62 -2.92
CA GLY A 96 -1.87 12.20 -2.76
C GLY A 96 -0.73 11.16 -2.66
N MET A 97 -1.03 9.90 -2.30
CA MET A 97 -0.02 8.84 -2.21
C MET A 97 0.81 8.67 -3.50
N PRO A 98 0.26 8.78 -4.73
CA PRO A 98 1.07 8.73 -5.96
C PRO A 98 2.15 9.83 -6.03
N ASP A 99 1.82 11.04 -5.60
CA ASP A 99 2.72 12.20 -5.66
C ASP A 99 3.77 12.10 -4.55
N GLU A 100 3.36 11.66 -3.36
CA GLU A 100 4.24 11.37 -2.22
C GLU A 100 5.28 10.31 -2.61
N MET A 101 4.84 9.19 -3.19
CA MET A 101 5.72 8.14 -3.70
C MET A 101 6.66 8.63 -4.80
N THR A 102 6.18 9.51 -5.69
CA THR A 102 7.01 10.12 -6.74
C THR A 102 8.10 11.03 -6.13
N ALA A 103 7.76 11.81 -5.11
CA ALA A 103 8.73 12.65 -4.40
C ALA A 103 9.82 11.81 -3.69
N ILE A 104 9.44 10.69 -3.08
CA ILE A 104 10.37 9.70 -2.53
C ILE A 104 11.29 9.19 -3.65
N ALA A 105 10.75 8.77 -4.80
CA ALA A 105 11.53 8.30 -5.94
C ALA A 105 12.56 9.33 -6.42
N VAL A 106 12.18 10.61 -6.53
CA VAL A 106 13.10 11.68 -6.96
C VAL A 106 14.25 11.84 -5.98
N ARG A 107 13.98 11.87 -4.67
CA ARG A 107 15.04 11.95 -3.65
C ARG A 107 15.93 10.71 -3.64
N PHE A 108 15.35 9.53 -3.80
CA PHE A 108 16.10 8.27 -3.94
C PHE A 108 16.99 8.27 -5.18
N HIS A 109 16.49 8.78 -6.30
CA HIS A 109 17.24 8.85 -7.54
C HIS A 109 18.44 9.81 -7.42
N ARG A 110 18.21 11.01 -6.87
CA ARG A 110 19.29 11.98 -6.59
C ARG A 110 20.36 11.39 -5.69
N MET A 111 19.95 10.78 -4.58
CA MET A 111 20.89 10.12 -3.67
C MET A 111 21.66 9.01 -4.38
N TYR A 112 20.98 8.17 -5.16
CA TYR A 112 21.63 7.12 -5.96
C TYR A 112 22.67 7.70 -6.93
N ASP A 113 22.35 8.78 -7.64
CA ASP A 113 23.28 9.41 -8.59
C ASP A 113 24.55 9.97 -7.93
N GLU A 114 24.44 10.51 -6.71
CA GLU A 114 25.59 11.03 -5.94
C GLU A 114 26.61 9.93 -5.62
N VAL A 115 26.16 8.71 -5.35
CA VAL A 115 27.00 7.64 -4.77
C VAL A 115 27.10 6.39 -5.66
N LYS A 116 26.41 6.34 -6.80
CA LYS A 116 26.34 5.13 -7.67
C LYS A 116 27.70 4.60 -8.06
N HIS A 117 28.69 5.47 -8.28
CA HIS A 117 30.04 5.07 -8.66
C HIS A 117 30.80 4.40 -7.52
N GLN A 118 30.48 4.79 -6.29
CA GLN A 118 31.08 4.29 -5.06
C GLN A 118 30.28 3.13 -4.45
N MET A 119 29.06 2.86 -4.89
CA MET A 119 28.28 1.74 -4.36
C MET A 119 28.76 0.37 -4.84
N ARG A 120 28.65 -0.65 -3.98
CA ARG A 120 28.75 -2.06 -4.37
C ARG A 120 27.65 -2.45 -5.37
N ARG A 121 27.92 -3.43 -6.24
CA ARG A 121 26.97 -3.90 -7.28
C ARG A 121 25.64 -4.36 -6.70
N LEU A 122 25.66 -5.09 -5.58
CA LEU A 122 24.46 -5.56 -4.89
C LEU A 122 23.59 -4.39 -4.42
N THR A 123 24.20 -3.39 -3.77
CA THR A 123 23.52 -2.16 -3.33
C THR A 123 22.84 -1.47 -4.52
N ARG A 124 23.55 -1.27 -5.64
CA ARG A 124 22.96 -0.66 -6.85
C ARG A 124 21.75 -1.43 -7.37
N SER A 125 21.78 -2.77 -7.34
CA SER A 125 20.65 -3.59 -7.78
C SER A 125 19.42 -3.41 -6.89
N ARG A 126 19.60 -3.28 -5.57
CA ARG A 126 18.52 -2.99 -4.61
C ARG A 126 17.92 -1.60 -4.83
N TYR A 127 18.74 -0.59 -5.12
CA TYR A 127 18.24 0.75 -5.46
C TYR A 127 17.32 0.75 -6.69
N ARG A 128 17.71 0.05 -7.75
CA ARG A 128 16.86 -0.08 -8.96
C ARG A 128 15.56 -0.80 -8.65
N LEU A 129 15.61 -1.82 -7.80
CA LEU A 129 14.42 -2.52 -7.34
C LEU A 129 13.48 -1.60 -6.58
N VAL A 130 13.98 -0.80 -5.64
CA VAL A 130 13.18 0.19 -4.90
C VAL A 130 12.47 1.15 -5.86
N LEU A 131 13.18 1.69 -6.86
CA LEU A 131 12.55 2.57 -7.87
C LEU A 131 11.47 1.86 -8.68
N SER A 132 11.62 0.56 -8.96
CA SER A 132 10.58 -0.25 -9.61
C SER A 132 9.37 -0.42 -8.69
N LEU A 133 9.60 -0.73 -7.40
CA LEU A 133 8.55 -0.90 -6.41
C LEU A 133 7.73 0.38 -6.23
N ILE A 134 8.38 1.54 -6.19
CA ILE A 134 7.70 2.84 -6.13
C ILE A 134 6.75 3.02 -7.33
N LYS A 135 7.22 2.70 -8.55
CA LYS A 135 6.37 2.78 -9.76
C LYS A 135 5.18 1.83 -9.68
N ASP A 136 5.40 0.61 -9.20
CA ASP A 136 4.35 -0.39 -9.07
C ASP A 136 3.27 0.06 -8.06
N ILE A 137 3.65 0.69 -6.93
CA ILE A 137 2.69 1.28 -5.98
C ILE A 137 1.90 2.40 -6.63
N VAL A 138 2.57 3.33 -7.29
CA VAL A 138 1.92 4.48 -7.93
C VAL A 138 0.85 4.01 -8.91
N GLU A 139 1.15 3.01 -9.72
CA GLU A 139 0.19 2.44 -10.66
C GLU A 139 -0.94 1.71 -9.95
N PHE A 140 -0.62 0.92 -8.92
CA PHE A 140 -1.63 0.20 -8.12
C PHE A 140 -2.61 1.16 -7.44
N VAL A 141 -2.12 2.25 -6.84
CA VAL A 141 -2.94 3.25 -6.17
C VAL A 141 -3.82 3.99 -7.17
N ARG A 142 -3.28 4.41 -8.32
CA ARG A 142 -4.07 5.04 -9.40
C ARG A 142 -5.17 4.11 -9.92
N SER A 143 -4.84 2.83 -10.11
CA SER A 143 -5.81 1.81 -10.50
C SER A 143 -6.92 1.64 -9.46
N CYS A 144 -6.57 1.58 -8.17
CA CYS A 144 -7.54 1.47 -7.09
C CYS A 144 -8.42 2.71 -6.96
N HIS A 145 -7.87 3.92 -7.12
CA HIS A 145 -8.65 5.16 -7.11
C HIS A 145 -9.70 5.17 -8.23
N ARG A 146 -9.29 4.92 -9.48
CA ARG A 146 -10.20 4.83 -10.63
C ARG A 146 -11.28 3.77 -10.43
N HIS A 147 -10.91 2.64 -9.82
CA HIS A 147 -11.87 1.60 -9.52
C HIS A 147 -12.91 2.05 -8.49
N CYS A 148 -12.51 2.80 -7.46
CA CYS A 148 -13.46 3.38 -6.51
C CYS A 148 -14.39 4.40 -7.16
N ASP A 149 -13.89 5.22 -8.11
CA ASP A 149 -14.72 6.16 -8.87
C ASP A 149 -15.85 5.43 -9.62
N VAL A 150 -15.49 4.33 -10.30
CA VAL A 150 -16.46 3.48 -11.02
C VAL A 150 -17.48 2.86 -10.05
N LEU A 151 -17.01 2.30 -8.94
CA LEU A 151 -17.88 1.66 -7.95
C LEU A 151 -18.85 2.64 -7.30
N LEU A 152 -18.40 3.87 -6.99
CA LEU A 152 -19.26 4.92 -6.45
C LEU A 152 -20.39 5.28 -7.42
N GLU A 153 -20.06 5.41 -8.71
CA GLU A 153 -21.05 5.76 -9.73
C GLU A 153 -22.03 4.60 -10.01
N GLU A 154 -21.55 3.36 -10.05
CA GLU A 154 -22.40 2.17 -10.18
C GLU A 154 -23.34 2.03 -8.99
N ARG A 155 -22.80 2.17 -7.77
CA ARG A 155 -23.59 2.14 -6.54
C ARG A 155 -24.67 3.21 -6.53
N ARG A 156 -24.33 4.44 -6.94
CA ARG A 156 -25.28 5.55 -7.03
C ARG A 156 -26.47 5.20 -7.91
N LYS A 157 -26.23 4.64 -9.11
CA LYS A 157 -27.30 4.22 -10.03
C LYS A 157 -28.18 3.11 -9.44
N LEU A 158 -27.56 2.12 -8.79
CA LEU A 158 -28.30 1.02 -8.15
C LEU A 158 -29.16 1.53 -7.00
N TYR A 159 -28.61 2.42 -6.18
CA TYR A 159 -29.31 3.05 -5.06
C TYR A 159 -30.49 3.91 -5.54
N GLU A 160 -30.26 4.79 -6.53
CA GLU A 160 -31.30 5.64 -7.12
C GLU A 160 -32.45 4.78 -7.70
N ARG A 161 -32.12 3.69 -8.39
CA ARG A 161 -33.10 2.75 -8.92
C ARG A 161 -33.89 2.03 -7.82
N ALA A 162 -33.20 1.44 -6.84
CA ALA A 162 -33.83 0.71 -5.75
C ALA A 162 -34.75 1.61 -4.90
N ASN A 163 -34.38 2.89 -4.74
CA ASN A 163 -35.20 3.88 -4.05
C ASN A 163 -36.42 4.31 -4.86
N ALA A 164 -36.28 4.43 -6.19
CA ALA A 164 -37.36 4.83 -7.09
C ALA A 164 -38.41 3.73 -7.30
N THR A 165 -37.98 2.48 -7.55
CA THR A 165 -38.88 1.36 -7.84
C THR A 165 -39.46 0.74 -6.58
N ARG A 166 -38.70 0.78 -5.47
CA ARG A 166 -38.97 0.03 -4.24
C ARG A 166 -39.15 -1.48 -4.49
N GLU A 167 -38.68 -1.98 -5.64
CA GLU A 167 -38.78 -3.38 -5.98
C GLU A 167 -37.75 -4.20 -5.20
N THR A 168 -38.18 -5.37 -4.74
CA THR A 168 -37.31 -6.31 -4.02
C THR A 168 -36.08 -6.69 -4.85
N GLY A 169 -36.27 -6.89 -6.16
CA GLY A 169 -35.17 -7.27 -7.07
C GLY A 169 -34.06 -6.22 -7.16
N ASP A 170 -34.39 -4.93 -7.21
CA ASP A 170 -33.39 -3.87 -7.28
C ASP A 170 -32.65 -3.69 -5.94
N ARG A 171 -33.33 -3.90 -4.82
CA ARG A 171 -32.70 -3.92 -3.49
C ARG A 171 -31.74 -5.09 -3.30
N ILE A 172 -32.09 -6.28 -3.80
CA ILE A 172 -31.19 -7.44 -3.84
C ILE A 172 -29.93 -7.09 -4.63
N ARG A 173 -30.09 -6.49 -5.82
CA ARG A 173 -28.94 -6.11 -6.67
C ARG A 173 -27.99 -5.15 -5.96
N LEU A 174 -28.52 -4.12 -5.29
CA LEU A 174 -27.70 -3.19 -4.51
C LEU A 174 -26.93 -3.92 -3.38
N LYS A 175 -27.57 -4.85 -2.67
CA LYS A 175 -26.90 -5.61 -1.60
C LYS A 175 -25.78 -6.52 -2.12
N ILE A 176 -26.06 -7.31 -3.14
CA ILE A 176 -25.05 -8.17 -3.77
C ILE A 176 -23.87 -7.32 -4.27
N PHE A 177 -24.17 -6.16 -4.87
CA PHE A 177 -23.15 -5.21 -5.29
C PHE A 177 -22.31 -4.74 -4.10
N ASP A 178 -22.94 -4.29 -3.02
CA ASP A 178 -22.25 -3.75 -1.85
C ASP A 178 -21.39 -4.82 -1.14
N GLU A 179 -21.90 -6.04 -0.94
CA GLU A 179 -21.14 -7.15 -0.34
C GLU A 179 -19.92 -7.54 -1.18
N HIS A 180 -20.11 -7.69 -2.49
CA HIS A 180 -19.02 -8.02 -3.40
C HIS A 180 -17.98 -6.90 -3.44
N THR A 181 -18.44 -5.65 -3.48
CA THR A 181 -17.57 -4.46 -3.45
C THR A 181 -16.78 -4.39 -2.14
N PHE A 182 -17.43 -4.66 -1.01
CA PHE A 182 -16.79 -4.70 0.30
C PHE A 182 -15.64 -5.70 0.32
N VAL A 183 -15.86 -6.95 -0.08
CA VAL A 183 -14.82 -8.00 -0.10
C VAL A 183 -13.65 -7.60 -1.01
N GLN A 184 -13.94 -7.07 -2.20
CA GLN A 184 -12.90 -6.63 -3.13
C GLN A 184 -12.09 -5.45 -2.59
N LEU A 185 -12.76 -4.47 -2.00
CA LEU A 185 -12.13 -3.29 -1.41
C LEU A 185 -11.25 -3.68 -0.23
N HIS A 186 -11.74 -4.52 0.68
CA HIS A 186 -10.98 -5.03 1.83
C HIS A 186 -9.70 -5.72 1.39
N SER A 187 -9.80 -6.61 0.39
CA SER A 187 -8.64 -7.30 -0.19
C SER A 187 -7.61 -6.31 -0.74
N LYS A 188 -8.06 -5.32 -1.53
CA LYS A 188 -7.19 -4.29 -2.12
C LYS A 188 -6.51 -3.42 -1.06
N MET A 189 -7.27 -2.94 -0.07
CA MET A 189 -6.75 -2.08 1.00
C MET A 189 -5.82 -2.83 1.95
N SER A 190 -6.11 -4.10 2.24
CA SER A 190 -5.20 -4.97 2.99
C SER A 190 -3.87 -5.17 2.27
N ASN A 191 -3.91 -5.45 0.97
CA ASN A 191 -2.71 -5.59 0.14
C ASN A 191 -1.89 -4.30 0.10
N LEU A 192 -2.55 -3.14 -0.08
CA LEU A 192 -1.87 -1.84 -0.08
C LEU A 192 -1.23 -1.53 1.27
N LYS A 193 -1.93 -1.81 2.37
CA LYS A 193 -1.43 -1.64 3.73
C LYS A 193 -0.18 -2.49 3.97
N SER A 194 -0.26 -3.78 3.63
CA SER A 194 0.87 -4.70 3.78
C SER A 194 2.05 -4.25 2.93
N PHE A 195 1.80 -3.81 1.69
CA PHE A 195 2.86 -3.26 0.84
C PHE A 195 3.51 -2.03 1.48
N ALA A 196 2.72 -1.05 1.89
CA ALA A 196 3.25 0.20 2.44
C ALA A 196 4.09 -0.06 3.70
N GLN A 197 3.65 -0.99 4.54
CA GLN A 197 4.42 -1.44 5.70
C GLN A 197 5.73 -2.12 5.28
N GLU A 198 5.65 -3.09 4.36
CA GLU A 198 6.82 -3.80 3.86
C GLU A 198 7.82 -2.85 3.19
N PHE A 199 7.34 -1.82 2.50
CA PHE A 199 8.19 -0.78 1.91
C PHE A 199 8.92 0.03 2.99
N CYS A 200 8.25 0.40 4.08
CA CYS A 200 8.92 1.05 5.22
C CYS A 200 10.01 0.14 5.80
N ASP A 201 9.70 -1.15 5.97
CA ASP A 201 10.61 -2.15 6.52
C ASP A 201 11.83 -2.45 5.62
N LEU A 202 11.87 -1.97 4.37
CA LEU A 202 13.03 -2.13 3.48
C LEU A 202 14.21 -1.22 3.87
N PHE A 203 13.98 -0.20 4.70
CA PHE A 203 14.96 0.85 4.95
C PHE A 203 15.38 0.88 6.42
N GLU A 204 16.69 1.02 6.64
CA GLU A 204 17.23 1.36 7.96
C GLU A 204 18.00 2.69 7.86
N PRO A 205 17.92 3.54 8.91
CA PRO A 205 18.73 4.74 8.97
C PRO A 205 20.20 4.35 9.18
N GLY A 206 21.09 4.79 8.29
CA GLY A 206 22.51 4.50 8.44
C GLY A 206 23.36 5.02 7.29
N ASP A 207 24.67 4.82 7.41
CA ASP A 207 25.60 5.14 6.34
C ASP A 207 25.44 4.16 5.17
N ILE A 208 25.47 4.74 3.97
CA ILE A 208 25.38 3.99 2.72
C ILE A 208 26.63 3.12 2.59
N GLU A 209 26.48 1.83 2.26
CA GLU A 209 27.62 0.95 1.98
C GLU A 209 28.37 1.38 0.71
N LEU A 210 29.48 2.11 0.92
CA LEU A 210 30.40 2.53 -0.13
C LEU A 210 31.55 1.52 -0.31
N LEU A 211 32.16 1.54 -1.48
CA LEU A 211 33.42 0.88 -1.78
C LEU A 211 34.51 1.50 -0.90
N PRO A 212 35.44 0.70 -0.36
CA PRO A 212 36.56 1.23 0.41
C PRO A 212 37.39 2.19 -0.47
N PRO A 213 37.97 3.25 0.12
CA PRO A 213 38.83 4.17 -0.61
C PRO A 213 40.02 3.40 -1.21
N ALA A 214 40.38 3.73 -2.45
CA ALA A 214 41.41 3.03 -3.22
C ALA A 214 42.79 2.97 -2.54
N SER A 215 43.06 3.83 -1.55
CA SER A 215 44.29 3.86 -0.76
C SER A 215 44.41 2.75 0.29
N ALA A 216 43.34 2.00 0.59
CA ALA A 216 43.38 0.91 1.57
C ALA A 216 43.80 -0.45 0.96
N ALA A 217 43.98 -0.54 -0.36
CA ALA A 217 44.19 -1.81 -1.07
C ALA A 217 45.67 -2.18 -1.32
N SER A 218 46.66 -1.39 -0.87
CA SER A 218 48.07 -1.56 -1.27
C SER A 218 49.12 -1.63 -0.15
N SER A 219 48.79 -2.08 1.07
CA SER A 219 49.80 -2.37 2.10
C SER A 219 49.82 -3.85 2.48
N GLY A 220 50.35 -4.69 1.58
CA GLY A 220 50.42 -6.12 1.84
C GLY A 220 51.17 -6.93 0.79
N SER A 221 52.38 -6.52 0.38
CA SER A 221 53.32 -7.46 -0.24
C SER A 221 54.63 -7.43 0.54
N SER A 222 54.76 -8.46 1.37
CA SER A 222 55.88 -8.73 2.26
C SER A 222 57.15 -9.01 1.46
N LYS A 223 58.24 -8.35 1.86
CA LYS A 223 59.61 -8.58 1.37
C LYS A 223 59.95 -10.07 1.45
N ARG A 224 60.33 -10.68 0.33
CA ARG A 224 61.09 -11.93 0.32
C ARG A 224 62.51 -11.63 -0.16
N THR A 225 63.35 -11.29 0.80
CA THR A 225 64.80 -11.32 0.70
C THR A 225 65.21 -12.75 0.33
N LYS A 226 65.91 -12.93 -0.79
CA LYS A 226 66.78 -14.10 -0.99
C LYS A 226 68.20 -13.59 -1.12
N ALA A 227 68.96 -13.80 -0.05
CA ALA A 227 70.40 -13.98 -0.14
C ALA A 227 70.69 -15.44 -0.50
N VAL A 228 71.96 -15.68 -0.88
CA VAL A 228 72.76 -16.91 -0.76
C VAL A 228 73.32 -17.41 -2.11
N LEU A 229 74.65 -17.17 -2.20
CA LEU A 229 75.76 -17.84 -2.89
C LEU A 229 75.85 -17.73 -4.41
#